data_AF-A0A923CNS0-F1
#
_entry.id   AF-A0A923CNS0-F1
#
_cell.length_a   1.000
_cell.length_b   1.000
_cell.length_c   1.000
_cell.angle_alpha   90.00
_cell.angle_beta   90.00
_cell.angle_gamma   90.00
#
_symmetry.space_group_name_H-M   'P 1'
#
loop_
_entity.id
_entity.type
_entity.pdbx_description
1 polymer ?
#
loop_
_entity_poly.entity_id
_entity_poly.type
_entity_poly.pdbx_seq_one_letter_code
_entity_poly.pdbx_strand_id
1 'polypeptide(L)'
;MSRWGIDDNRIAAALAAVRPDGVGERSLDVDDRDDRIDDEPRVIDDLFARAIWSVLVEPGDSTAGALIAAVGAVTAARLVIDRAPAQTISDATRGEVTTDAATSGVARWIERLRANDVMRSLESAARCRAVMVVPGDAHWPESLDALGDSPPVLLWARGDTALLRRPGDWHSAELKWAL
;
A
#
# COMPACT_ATOMS: atom_id res chain seq x y z
N MET A 1 8.27 9.07 19.48
CA MET A 1 6.96 8.37 19.58
C MET A 1 6.56 8.05 18.15
N SER A 2 6.20 6.81 17.83
CA SER A 2 5.97 6.39 16.44
C SER A 2 4.75 7.06 15.81
N ARG A 3 4.77 7.20 14.48
CA ARG A 3 3.70 7.84 13.70
C ARG A 3 2.35 7.09 13.77
N TRP A 4 2.37 5.83 14.20
CA TRP A 4 1.21 4.92 14.16
C TRP A 4 0.80 4.36 15.53
N GLY A 5 1.39 4.85 16.62
CA GLY A 5 1.13 4.33 17.97
C GLY A 5 1.66 2.90 18.22
N ILE A 6 2.46 2.36 17.29
CA ILE A 6 3.18 1.08 17.39
C ILE A 6 4.66 1.37 17.32
N ASP A 7 5.47 0.81 18.22
CA ASP A 7 6.92 0.99 18.26
C ASP A 7 7.60 0.89 16.86
N ASP A 8 8.42 1.88 16.51
CA ASP A 8 9.05 2.00 15.18
C ASP A 8 9.98 0.81 14.88
N ASN A 9 10.72 0.33 15.89
CA ASN A 9 11.59 -0.85 15.72
C ASN A 9 10.77 -2.10 15.43
N ARG A 10 9.61 -2.25 16.08
CA ARG A 10 8.68 -3.34 15.81
C ARG A 10 8.12 -3.27 14.39
N ILE A 11 7.78 -2.09 13.90
CA ILE A 11 7.33 -1.89 12.51
C ILE A 11 8.45 -2.26 11.54
N ALA A 12 9.65 -1.71 11.76
CA ALA A 12 10.81 -1.96 10.90
C ALA A 12 11.14 -3.45 10.82
N ALA A 13 11.16 -4.16 11.96
CA ALA A 13 11.41 -5.60 12.00
C ALA A 13 10.34 -6.41 11.24
N ALA A 14 9.06 -6.04 11.36
CA ALA A 14 7.98 -6.72 10.64
C ALA A 14 8.03 -6.45 9.13
N LEU A 15 8.37 -5.24 8.71
CA LEU A 15 8.53 -4.89 7.29
C LEU A 15 9.76 -5.58 6.68
N ALA A 16 10.90 -5.60 7.38
CA ALA A 16 12.10 -6.29 6.94
C ALA A 16 11.84 -7.79 6.73
N ALA A 17 11.02 -8.42 7.58
CA ALA A 17 10.66 -9.84 7.45
C ALA A 17 9.86 -10.17 6.17
N VAL A 18 9.24 -9.16 5.53
CA VAL A 18 8.44 -9.34 4.30
C VAL A 18 9.01 -8.59 3.09
N ARG A 19 10.16 -7.93 3.23
CA ARG A 19 10.83 -7.21 2.14
C ARG A 19 12.29 -7.65 2.04
N PRO A 20 12.56 -8.81 1.43
CA PRO A 20 13.93 -9.28 1.23
C PRO A 20 14.70 -8.34 0.30
N ASP A 21 16.02 -8.38 0.41
CA ASP A 21 16.95 -7.57 -0.40
C ASP A 21 16.67 -7.73 -1.90
N GLY A 22 16.77 -6.62 -2.64
CA GLY A 22 16.57 -6.59 -4.09
C GLY A 22 15.12 -6.38 -4.57
N VAL A 23 14.14 -6.39 -3.66
CA VAL A 23 12.75 -6.01 -4.02
C VAL A 23 12.55 -4.50 -3.93
N GLY A 24 13.05 -3.88 -2.86
CA GLY A 24 12.99 -2.43 -2.65
C GLY A 24 14.28 -1.73 -3.07
N GLU A 25 14.16 -0.53 -3.62
CA GLU A 25 15.32 0.31 -4.02
C GLU A 25 15.93 1.09 -2.84
N ARG A 26 15.22 1.22 -1.71
CA ARG A 26 15.60 2.05 -0.57
C ARG A 26 15.70 1.26 0.73
N SER A 27 16.76 1.49 1.50
CA SER A 27 17.01 0.86 2.80
C SER A 27 15.93 1.21 3.83
N LEU A 28 15.65 0.27 4.74
CA LEU A 28 14.74 0.44 5.88
C LEU A 28 15.49 0.91 7.14
N ASP A 29 16.73 1.36 7.02
CA ASP A 29 17.54 1.74 8.18
C ASP A 29 16.84 2.81 9.02
N VAL A 30 16.78 2.56 10.32
CA VAL A 30 16.12 3.41 11.32
C VAL A 30 17.10 4.50 11.83
N ASP A 31 18.31 4.59 11.28
CA ASP A 31 19.37 5.46 11.82
C ASP A 31 19.10 6.96 11.62
N ASP A 32 19.37 7.68 12.70
CA ASP A 32 18.60 8.79 13.28
C ASP A 32 19.36 10.12 13.12
N ARG A 33 19.97 10.36 11.94
CA ARG A 33 20.67 11.61 11.67
C ARG A 33 20.39 12.16 10.29
N ASP A 34 19.36 12.98 10.20
CA ASP A 34 19.53 14.23 9.47
C ASP A 34 18.60 15.32 9.99
N ASP A 35 19.20 16.45 10.36
CA ASP A 35 18.57 17.73 10.71
C ASP A 35 17.89 18.37 9.47
N ARG A 36 17.21 17.57 8.62
CA ARG A 36 16.46 18.09 7.48
C ARG A 36 15.01 18.31 7.87
N ILE A 37 14.60 19.56 7.76
CA ILE A 37 13.20 19.97 7.73
C ILE A 37 12.62 19.47 6.40
N ASP A 38 12.13 18.22 6.32
CA ASP A 38 11.49 17.73 5.11
C ASP A 38 10.14 17.06 5.47
N ASP A 39 9.03 17.62 4.96
CA ASP A 39 7.64 17.10 5.07
C ASP A 39 7.45 15.71 4.42
N GLU A 40 8.51 15.09 3.90
CA GLU A 40 8.46 13.86 3.11
C GLU A 40 8.38 12.61 4.01
N PRO A 41 7.45 11.67 3.76
CA PRO A 41 7.33 10.50 4.61
C PRO A 41 8.55 9.58 4.52
N ARG A 42 9.02 9.09 5.67
CA ARG A 42 10.04 8.04 5.73
C ARG A 42 9.55 6.80 4.98
N VAL A 43 10.48 6.06 4.36
CA VAL A 43 10.15 4.81 3.63
C VAL A 43 9.37 3.82 4.50
N ILE A 44 9.73 3.68 5.77
CA ILE A 44 9.00 2.84 6.74
C ILE A 44 7.54 3.30 6.91
N ASP A 45 7.30 4.62 6.98
CA ASP A 45 5.96 5.17 7.15
C ASP A 45 5.08 4.87 5.92
N ASP A 46 5.65 5.01 4.70
CA ASP A 46 4.94 4.71 3.45
C ASP A 46 4.59 3.22 3.34
N LEU A 47 5.55 2.34 3.58
CA LEU A 47 5.33 0.89 3.53
C LEU A 47 4.30 0.43 4.56
N PHE A 48 4.37 0.97 5.78
CA PHE A 48 3.40 0.64 6.80
C PHE A 48 2.00 1.18 6.47
N ALA A 49 1.91 2.39 5.90
CA ALA A 49 0.64 2.93 5.40
C ALA A 49 0.04 2.05 4.29
N ARG A 50 0.84 1.55 3.35
CA ARG A 50 0.37 0.60 2.33
C ARG A 50 -0.11 -0.71 2.95
N ALA A 51 0.57 -1.21 3.98
CA ALA A 51 0.11 -2.37 4.74
C ALA A 51 -1.25 -2.12 5.41
N ILE A 52 -1.44 -0.94 6.01
CA ILE A 52 -2.74 -0.50 6.55
C ILE A 52 -3.79 -0.54 5.43
N TRP A 53 -3.52 0.10 4.29
CA TRP A 53 -4.45 0.12 3.16
C TRP A 53 -4.80 -1.29 2.67
N SER A 54 -3.83 -2.20 2.57
CA SER A 54 -4.07 -3.59 2.14
C SER A 54 -5.00 -4.40 3.06
N VAL A 55 -5.17 -3.97 4.32
CA VAL A 55 -6.11 -4.56 5.28
C VAL A 55 -7.45 -3.82 5.26
N LEU A 56 -7.43 -2.51 4.98
CA LEU A 56 -8.60 -1.64 5.06
C LEU A 56 -9.53 -1.73 3.85
N VAL A 57 -8.99 -1.93 2.66
CA VAL A 57 -9.75 -1.77 1.40
C VAL A 57 -9.88 -3.08 0.66
N GLU A 58 -11.01 -3.20 -0.04
CA GLU A 58 -11.17 -4.26 -1.02
C GLU A 58 -10.34 -3.95 -2.28
N PRO A 59 -9.83 -4.96 -3.00
CA PRO A 59 -9.22 -4.74 -4.32
C PRO A 59 -10.17 -3.98 -5.26
N GLY A 60 -9.68 -2.91 -5.89
CA GLY A 60 -10.48 -2.09 -6.80
C GLY A 60 -11.30 -0.96 -6.15
N ASP A 61 -11.07 -0.63 -4.87
CA ASP A 61 -11.71 0.53 -4.22
C ASP A 61 -11.18 1.86 -4.81
N SER A 62 -11.88 2.37 -5.82
CA SER A 62 -11.55 3.63 -6.51
C SER A 62 -11.49 4.86 -5.61
N THR A 63 -12.31 4.93 -4.55
CA THR A 63 -12.26 6.06 -3.61
C THR A 63 -10.94 6.05 -2.82
N ALA A 64 -10.49 4.86 -2.40
CA ALA A 64 -9.20 4.71 -1.74
C ALA A 64 -8.05 5.00 -2.70
N GLY A 65 -8.15 4.50 -3.95
CA GLY A 65 -7.19 4.77 -5.01
C GLY A 65 -7.00 6.26 -5.26
N ALA A 66 -8.11 6.98 -5.51
CA ALA A 66 -8.11 8.44 -5.71
C ALA A 66 -7.54 9.20 -4.51
N LEU A 67 -7.93 8.82 -3.28
CA LEU A 67 -7.39 9.45 -2.08
C LEU A 67 -5.87 9.27 -1.96
N ILE A 68 -5.38 8.05 -2.16
CA ILE A 68 -3.94 7.75 -2.07
C ILE A 68 -3.17 8.45 -3.19
N ALA A 69 -3.71 8.48 -4.41
CA ALA A 69 -3.10 9.18 -5.54
C ALA A 69 -2.98 10.69 -5.28
N ALA A 70 -4.00 11.31 -4.68
CA ALA A 70 -4.04 12.74 -4.44
C ALA A 70 -3.12 13.20 -3.30
N VAL A 71 -3.02 12.45 -2.19
CA VAL A 71 -2.32 12.91 -0.98
C VAL A 71 -1.20 11.98 -0.47
N GLY A 72 -0.98 10.85 -1.15
CA GLY A 72 -0.04 9.81 -0.74
C GLY A 72 -0.60 8.87 0.34
N ALA A 73 -0.06 7.65 0.39
CA ALA A 73 -0.57 6.57 1.26
C ALA A 73 -0.58 6.94 2.74
N VAL A 74 0.47 7.64 3.21
CA VAL A 74 0.66 8.04 4.61
C VAL A 74 -0.39 9.06 5.03
N THR A 75 -0.51 10.17 4.31
CA THR A 75 -1.48 11.23 4.61
C THR A 75 -2.90 10.70 4.52
N ALA A 76 -3.19 9.93 3.48
CA ALA A 76 -4.48 9.28 3.29
C ALA A 76 -4.85 8.40 4.50
N ALA A 77 -3.95 7.52 4.95
CA ALA A 77 -4.20 6.65 6.10
C ALA A 77 -4.46 7.45 7.38
N ARG A 78 -3.74 8.55 7.60
CA ARG A 78 -3.96 9.43 8.77
C ARG A 78 -5.34 10.08 8.73
N LEU A 79 -5.75 10.63 7.58
CA LEU A 79 -7.08 11.23 7.43
C LEU A 79 -8.19 10.22 7.81
N VAL A 80 -8.03 8.95 7.44
CA VAL A 80 -9.00 7.89 7.77
C VAL A 80 -8.93 7.51 9.27
N ILE A 81 -7.74 7.26 9.81
CA ILE A 81 -7.53 6.81 11.20
C ILE A 81 -7.98 7.90 12.19
N ASP A 82 -7.62 9.15 11.92
CA ASP A 82 -7.97 10.31 12.74
C ASP A 82 -9.44 10.72 12.57
N ARG A 83 -10.18 10.03 11.70
CA ARG A 83 -11.59 10.30 11.37
C ARG A 83 -11.81 11.75 10.96
N ALA A 84 -10.93 12.24 10.09
CA ALA A 84 -11.03 13.60 9.57
C ALA A 84 -12.42 13.84 8.96
N PRO A 85 -12.98 15.06 9.10
CA PRO A 85 -14.25 15.40 8.46
C PRO A 85 -14.20 15.14 6.96
N ALA A 86 -15.31 14.66 6.38
CA ALA A 86 -15.39 14.37 4.95
C ALA A 86 -15.03 15.59 4.07
N GLN A 87 -15.35 16.80 4.53
CA GLN A 87 -14.93 18.04 3.87
C GLN A 87 -13.41 18.18 3.80
N THR A 88 -12.69 17.85 4.87
CA THR A 88 -11.22 17.90 4.91
C THR A 88 -10.60 16.94 3.90
N ILE A 89 -11.18 15.74 3.75
CA ILE A 89 -10.75 14.76 2.73
C ILE A 89 -11.02 15.30 1.32
N SER A 90 -12.21 15.85 1.09
CA SER A 90 -12.56 16.48 -0.19
C SER A 90 -11.62 17.63 -0.54
N ASP A 91 -11.33 18.52 0.41
CA ASP A 91 -10.44 19.67 0.19
C ASP A 91 -9.00 19.22 -0.10
N ALA A 92 -8.50 18.23 0.64
CA ALA A 92 -7.16 17.68 0.46
C ALA A 92 -6.98 17.02 -0.92
N THR A 93 -8.06 16.46 -1.47
CA THR A 93 -8.09 15.88 -2.83
C THR A 93 -8.56 16.87 -3.91
N ARG A 94 -8.73 18.16 -3.57
CA ARG A 94 -9.27 19.19 -4.48
C ARG A 94 -10.60 18.81 -5.13
N GLY A 95 -11.43 18.06 -4.40
CA GLY A 95 -12.75 17.61 -4.82
C GLY A 95 -12.78 16.33 -5.65
N GLU A 96 -11.63 15.70 -5.90
CA GLU A 96 -11.57 14.40 -6.59
C GLU A 96 -12.32 13.32 -5.80
N VAL A 97 -12.14 13.30 -4.47
CA VAL A 97 -12.97 12.52 -3.57
C VAL A 97 -14.07 13.42 -3.01
N THR A 98 -15.32 13.20 -3.42
CA THR A 98 -16.45 13.99 -2.92
C THR A 98 -16.70 13.74 -1.43
N THR A 99 -17.39 14.67 -0.76
CA THR A 99 -17.77 14.50 0.67
C THR A 99 -18.59 13.24 0.92
N ASP A 100 -19.47 12.87 -0.01
CA ASP A 100 -20.30 11.67 0.09
C ASP A 100 -19.46 10.40 -0.07
N ALA A 101 -18.54 10.39 -1.04
CA ALA A 101 -17.60 9.29 -1.24
C ALA A 101 -16.66 9.13 -0.05
N ALA A 102 -16.15 10.23 0.50
CA ALA A 102 -15.33 10.24 1.71
C ALA A 102 -16.10 9.68 2.92
N THR A 103 -17.34 10.15 3.14
CA THR A 103 -18.18 9.68 4.26
C THR A 103 -18.43 8.18 4.17
N SER A 104 -18.87 7.69 3.00
CA SER A 104 -19.14 6.28 2.78
C SER A 104 -17.88 5.41 2.84
N GLY A 105 -16.78 5.86 2.23
CA GLY A 105 -15.49 5.18 2.23
C GLY A 105 -14.95 5.00 3.64
N VAL A 106 -14.83 6.10 4.40
CA VAL A 106 -14.30 6.10 5.78
C VAL A 106 -15.12 5.20 6.70
N ALA A 107 -16.46 5.21 6.59
CA ALA A 107 -17.31 4.32 7.38
C ALA A 107 -16.97 2.84 7.11
N ARG A 108 -16.88 2.44 5.83
CA ARG A 108 -16.54 1.06 5.43
C ARG A 108 -15.13 0.63 5.87
N TRP A 109 -14.16 1.54 5.78
CA TRP A 109 -12.76 1.24 6.11
C TRP A 109 -12.56 1.14 7.64
N ILE A 110 -13.14 2.06 8.42
CA ILE A 110 -13.02 2.02 9.89
C ILE A 110 -13.67 0.78 10.49
N GLU A 111 -14.79 0.29 9.93
CA GLU A 111 -15.40 -0.95 10.38
C GLU A 111 -14.46 -2.15 10.25
N ARG A 112 -13.61 -2.16 9.20
CA ARG A 112 -12.57 -3.16 8.94
C ARG A 112 -11.30 -2.96 9.78
N LEU A 113 -11.08 -1.76 10.32
CA LEU A 113 -9.88 -1.47 11.11
C LEU A 113 -9.97 -2.15 12.49
N ARG A 114 -9.12 -3.14 12.74
CA ARG A 114 -8.66 -3.48 14.09
C ARG A 114 -7.15 -3.27 14.11
N ALA A 115 -6.63 -2.47 15.04
CA ALA A 115 -5.21 -2.09 15.06
C ALA A 115 -4.24 -3.30 15.07
N ASN A 116 -4.65 -4.44 15.63
CA ASN A 116 -3.87 -5.66 15.64
C ASN A 116 -3.80 -6.38 14.28
N ASP A 117 -4.67 -6.04 13.33
CA ASP A 117 -4.79 -6.77 12.06
C ASP A 117 -3.64 -6.45 11.11
N VAL A 118 -3.09 -5.22 11.14
CA VAL A 118 -1.97 -4.84 10.26
C VAL A 118 -0.69 -5.59 10.66
N MET A 119 -0.30 -5.53 11.94
CA MET A 119 0.86 -6.28 12.42
C MET A 119 0.67 -7.79 12.24
N ARG A 120 -0.53 -8.31 12.53
CA ARG A 120 -0.85 -9.73 12.31
C ARG A 120 -0.77 -10.11 10.83
N SER A 121 -1.16 -9.22 9.92
CA SER A 121 -1.06 -9.42 8.48
C SER A 121 0.41 -9.52 8.05
N LEU A 122 1.25 -8.57 8.47
CA LEU A 122 2.70 -8.61 8.24
C LEU A 122 3.34 -9.90 8.78
N GLU A 123 3.04 -10.24 10.04
CA GLU A 123 3.55 -11.46 10.68
C GLU A 123 3.07 -12.74 9.97
N SER A 124 1.82 -12.76 9.50
CA SER A 124 1.26 -13.92 8.77
C SER A 124 1.85 -14.04 7.37
N ALA A 125 2.07 -12.92 6.68
CA ALA A 125 2.78 -12.87 5.41
C ALA A 125 4.21 -13.42 5.57
N ALA A 126 4.94 -12.97 6.60
CA ALA A 126 6.28 -13.47 6.91
C ALA A 126 6.28 -14.99 7.17
N ARG A 127 5.34 -15.51 7.97
CA ARG A 127 5.21 -16.95 8.24
C ARG A 127 4.95 -17.77 6.95
N CYS A 128 4.24 -17.19 5.99
CA CYS A 128 3.96 -17.80 4.69
C CYS A 128 5.06 -17.56 3.65
N ARG A 129 6.16 -16.88 4.01
CA ARG A 129 7.22 -16.41 3.11
C ARG A 129 6.66 -15.58 1.94
N ALA A 130 5.62 -14.82 2.22
CA ALA A 130 5.11 -13.83 1.30
C ALA A 130 5.97 -12.56 1.36
N VAL A 131 6.13 -11.93 0.21
CA VAL A 131 6.91 -10.74 -0.02
C VAL A 131 5.96 -9.59 -0.34
N MET A 132 6.19 -8.45 0.29
CA MET A 132 5.52 -7.19 -0.03
C MET A 132 6.23 -6.53 -1.21
N VAL A 133 5.53 -6.34 -2.32
CA VAL A 133 5.98 -5.55 -3.47
C VAL A 133 5.06 -4.33 -3.59
N VAL A 134 5.61 -3.13 -3.72
CA VAL A 134 4.84 -1.87 -3.82
C VAL A 134 5.12 -1.15 -5.15
N PRO A 135 4.23 -0.25 -5.62
CA PRO A 135 4.51 0.59 -6.77
C PRO A 135 5.88 1.28 -6.66
N GLY A 136 6.67 1.18 -7.73
CA GLY A 136 8.05 1.69 -7.78
C GLY A 136 9.13 0.69 -7.36
N ASP A 137 8.77 -0.47 -6.81
CA ASP A 137 9.75 -1.54 -6.56
C ASP A 137 10.27 -2.15 -7.87
N ALA A 138 11.50 -2.66 -7.85
CA ALA A 138 12.17 -3.22 -9.04
C ALA A 138 11.41 -4.39 -9.69
N HIS A 139 10.56 -5.08 -8.91
CA HIS A 139 9.73 -6.22 -9.33
C HIS A 139 8.24 -5.85 -9.49
N TRP A 140 7.88 -4.57 -9.39
CA TRP A 140 6.50 -4.13 -9.62
C TRP A 140 6.07 -4.37 -11.08
N PRO A 141 4.93 -5.02 -11.33
CA PRO A 141 4.42 -5.21 -12.68
C PRO A 141 3.76 -3.92 -13.21
N GLU A 142 4.48 -3.17 -14.05
CA GLU A 142 4.01 -1.94 -14.72
C GLU A 142 2.69 -2.13 -15.49
N SER A 143 2.36 -3.37 -15.91
CA SER A 143 1.07 -3.68 -16.54
C SER A 143 -0.14 -3.38 -15.65
N LEU A 144 0.03 -3.31 -14.33
CA LEU A 144 -1.04 -2.92 -13.40
C LEU A 144 -1.42 -1.45 -13.50
N ASP A 145 -0.60 -0.61 -14.12
CA ASP A 145 -0.93 0.80 -14.37
C ASP A 145 -2.15 0.91 -15.31
N ALA A 146 -2.45 -0.13 -16.10
CA ALA A 146 -3.65 -0.22 -16.93
C ALA A 146 -4.95 -0.28 -16.11
N LEU A 147 -4.89 -0.47 -14.79
CA LEU A 147 -6.07 -0.47 -13.90
C LEU A 147 -6.60 0.95 -13.60
N GLY A 148 -5.95 2.00 -14.11
CA GLY A 148 -6.42 3.38 -13.98
C GLY A 148 -6.47 3.84 -12.52
N ASP A 149 -7.62 4.35 -12.08
CA ASP A 149 -7.80 5.03 -10.78
C ASP A 149 -7.86 4.06 -9.57
N SER A 150 -7.63 2.77 -9.76
CA SER A 150 -7.70 1.76 -8.70
C SER A 150 -6.56 0.73 -8.76
N PRO A 151 -5.28 1.16 -8.90
CA PRO A 151 -4.19 0.21 -8.88
C PRO A 151 -4.04 -0.37 -7.47
N PRO A 152 -3.54 -1.62 -7.33
CA PRO A 152 -3.26 -2.17 -6.02
C PRO A 152 -2.25 -1.30 -5.25
N VAL A 153 -2.51 -1.08 -3.96
CA VAL A 153 -1.62 -0.30 -3.09
C VAL A 153 -0.31 -1.02 -2.78
N LEU A 154 -0.36 -2.36 -2.82
CA LEU A 154 0.75 -3.31 -2.73
C LEU A 154 0.32 -4.67 -3.30
N LEU A 155 1.29 -5.56 -3.52
CA LEU A 155 1.09 -6.97 -3.82
C LEU A 155 1.75 -7.83 -2.74
N TRP A 156 1.04 -8.88 -2.32
CA TRP A 156 1.62 -10.00 -1.59
C TRP A 156 1.97 -11.11 -2.57
N ALA A 157 3.26 -11.39 -2.74
CA ALA A 157 3.74 -12.40 -3.67
C ALA A 157 4.49 -13.52 -2.95
N ARG A 158 4.49 -14.73 -3.51
CA ARG A 158 5.26 -15.86 -2.97
C ARG A 158 5.97 -16.57 -4.10
N GLY A 159 7.25 -16.87 -3.89
CA GLY A 159 8.14 -17.42 -4.92
C GLY A 159 9.02 -16.35 -5.55
N ASP A 160 9.45 -16.57 -6.79
CA ASP A 160 10.30 -15.62 -7.51
C ASP A 160 9.49 -14.40 -7.99
N THR A 161 9.66 -13.27 -7.31
CA THR A 161 8.94 -12.03 -7.60
C THR A 161 9.43 -11.34 -8.88
N ALA A 162 10.62 -11.68 -9.40
CA ALA A 162 11.08 -11.14 -10.68
C ALA A 162 10.18 -11.59 -11.85
N LEU A 163 9.43 -12.68 -11.68
CA LEU A 163 8.46 -13.16 -12.67
C LEU A 163 7.23 -12.26 -12.79
N LEU A 164 6.94 -11.38 -11.83
CA LEU A 164 5.79 -10.47 -11.89
C LEU A 164 5.89 -9.52 -13.08
N ARG A 165 7.10 -9.10 -13.46
CA ARG A 165 7.31 -8.16 -14.57
C ARG A 165 7.17 -8.77 -15.95
N ARG A 166 7.05 -10.10 -16.05
CA ARG A 166 6.90 -10.74 -17.35
C ARG A 166 5.49 -10.49 -17.86
N PRO A 167 5.31 -9.90 -19.06
CA PRO A 167 4.02 -9.92 -19.72
C PRO A 167 3.55 -11.37 -19.78
N GLY A 168 2.31 -11.63 -19.38
CA GLY A 168 1.74 -12.96 -19.56
C GLY A 168 1.66 -13.24 -21.05
N ASP A 169 2.36 -14.25 -21.55
CA ASP A 169 2.20 -14.75 -22.92
C ASP A 169 0.90 -15.55 -23.04
N TRP A 170 -0.25 -14.92 -22.80
CA TRP A 170 -1.57 -15.58 -22.90
C TRP A 170 -2.06 -15.72 -24.35
N HIS A 171 -1.37 -15.11 -25.32
CA HIS A 171 -1.71 -15.18 -26.74
C HIS A 171 -1.22 -16.44 -27.49
N SER A 172 -0.56 -17.39 -26.83
CA SER A 172 -0.02 -18.59 -27.52
C SER A 172 -0.94 -19.82 -27.51
N ALA A 173 -2.16 -19.73 -26.95
CA ALA A 173 -3.04 -20.90 -26.78
C ALA A 173 -4.22 -21.00 -27.78
N GLU A 174 -4.48 -20.01 -28.63
CA GLU A 174 -5.69 -19.97 -29.49
C GLU A 174 -5.46 -20.26 -30.99
N LEU A 175 -4.52 -21.14 -31.37
CA LEU A 175 -4.42 -21.62 -32.76
C LEU A 175 -4.25 -23.14 -32.89
N LYS A 176 -5.13 -23.93 -32.27
CA LYS A 176 -5.31 -25.37 -32.62
C LYS A 176 -6.77 -25.86 -32.47
N TRP A 177 -7.74 -25.14 -33.04
CA TRP A 177 -9.10 -25.69 -33.26
C TRP A 177 -9.61 -25.55 -34.70
N ALA A 178 -8.72 -25.68 -35.69
CA ALA A 178 -9.15 -25.91 -37.06
C ALA A 178 -8.25 -26.97 -37.71
N LEU A 179 -8.68 -28.24 -37.59
CA LEU A 179 -8.87 -29.21 -38.68
C LEU A 179 -9.26 -30.56 -38.08
#